data_AF-A0A1E7W639-F1
#
_entry.id   AF-A0A1E7W639-F1
#
_cell.length_a   1.000
_cell.length_b   1.000
_cell.length_c   1.000
_cell.angle_alpha   90.00
_cell.angle_beta   90.00
_cell.angle_gamma   90.00
#
_symmetry.space_group_name_H-M   'P 1'
#
loop_
_entity.id
_entity.type
_entity.pdbx_description
1 polymer ?
#
loop_
_entity_poly.entity_id
_entity_poly.type
_entity_poly.pdbx_seq_one_letter_code
_entity_poly.pdbx_strand_id
1 'polypeptide(L)'
;MPTIKVKSTHPATQGAFVVIDQADFNPDVHELYDDGTDQGMGVIERAPTVAELQAAHERLLAREREMDAERDRLDNQARANEAEAQRLADERAAAEKAAADKAAADKAAAKAAEKAAADTAKK
;
A
#
# COMPACT_ATOMS: atom_id res chain seq x y z
N MET A 1 -8.45 47.82 -10.58
CA MET A 1 -7.17 48.40 -10.10
C MET A 1 -6.54 47.33 -9.21
N PRO A 2 -5.30 46.92 -9.44
CA PRO A 2 -4.66 45.89 -8.62
C PRO A 2 -4.34 46.45 -7.23
N THR A 3 -4.66 45.68 -6.20
CA THR A 3 -4.47 46.05 -4.78
C THR A 3 -3.56 45.04 -4.09
N ILE A 4 -2.82 45.47 -3.07
CA ILE A 4 -1.92 44.62 -2.28
C ILE A 4 -2.15 44.82 -0.77
N LYS A 5 -1.76 43.83 0.03
CA LYS A 5 -1.82 43.91 1.49
C LYS A 5 -0.46 44.31 2.06
N VAL A 6 -0.45 45.33 2.91
CA VAL A 6 0.75 45.82 3.60
C VAL A 6 0.55 45.78 5.11
N LYS A 7 1.64 45.62 5.86
CA LYS A 7 1.61 45.64 7.33
C LYS A 7 1.07 46.97 7.81
N SER A 8 0.10 46.89 8.71
CA SER A 8 -0.48 48.08 9.32
C SER A 8 0.51 48.75 10.26
N THR A 9 0.69 50.06 10.13
CA THR A 9 1.48 50.86 11.08
C THR A 9 0.73 51.11 12.40
N HIS A 10 -0.59 50.92 12.41
CA HIS A 10 -1.46 51.15 13.58
C HIS A 10 -2.40 49.95 13.80
N PRO A 11 -1.87 48.79 14.24
CA PRO A 11 -2.64 47.55 14.32
C PRO A 11 -3.80 47.59 15.32
N ALA A 12 -3.72 48.45 16.35
CA ALA A 12 -4.77 48.61 17.35
C ALA A 12 -6.08 49.22 16.79
N THR A 13 -6.01 49.94 15.68
CA THR A 13 -7.17 50.64 15.07
C THR A 13 -7.48 50.17 13.66
N GLN A 14 -6.47 49.73 12.90
CA GLN A 14 -6.61 49.34 11.49
C GLN A 14 -6.55 47.81 11.27
N GLY A 15 -6.27 47.02 12.31
CA GLY A 15 -6.04 45.58 12.18
C GLY A 15 -4.63 45.24 11.69
N ALA A 16 -4.35 43.94 11.48
CA ALA A 16 -2.98 43.47 11.21
C ALA A 16 -2.42 43.92 9.84
N PHE A 17 -3.28 44.23 8.88
CA PHE A 17 -2.91 44.68 7.54
C PHE A 17 -3.85 45.77 7.03
N VAL A 18 -3.36 46.54 6.07
CA VAL A 18 -4.14 47.51 5.30
C VAL A 18 -4.04 47.13 3.82
N VAL A 19 -5.15 47.29 3.09
CA VAL A 19 -5.19 47.07 1.64
C VAL A 19 -4.97 48.42 0.96
N ILE A 20 -3.98 48.51 0.10
CA ILE A 20 -3.66 49.71 -0.68
C ILE A 20 -3.67 49.39 -2.17
N ASP A 21 -3.84 50.41 -3.01
CA ASP A 21 -3.62 50.26 -4.44
C ASP A 21 -2.14 50.00 -4.72
N GLN A 22 -1.86 49.12 -5.69
CA GLN A 22 -0.48 48.75 -6.03
C GLN A 22 0.35 49.95 -6.51
N ALA A 23 -0.30 50.96 -7.10
CA ALA A 23 0.35 52.19 -7.54
C ALA A 23 0.86 53.06 -6.37
N ASP A 24 0.27 52.91 -5.19
CA ASP A 24 0.63 53.66 -3.98
C ASP A 24 1.60 52.89 -3.07
N PHE A 25 2.10 51.73 -3.54
CA PHE A 25 3.08 50.96 -2.79
C PHE A 25 4.47 51.63 -2.85
N ASN A 26 5.04 51.91 -1.68
CA ASN A 26 6.40 52.38 -1.53
C ASN A 26 7.19 51.39 -0.66
N PRO A 27 8.21 50.69 -1.19
CA PRO A 27 8.97 49.70 -0.42
C PRO A 27 9.80 50.27 0.73
N ASP A 28 10.09 51.58 0.72
CA ASP A 28 10.80 52.24 1.81
C ASP A 28 9.90 52.52 3.03
N VAL A 29 8.58 52.51 2.84
CA VAL A 29 7.57 52.87 3.86
C VAL A 29 6.64 51.70 4.17
N HIS A 30 6.31 50.88 3.19
CA HIS A 30 5.36 49.80 3.27
C HIS A 30 6.08 48.44 3.25
N GLU A 31 5.85 47.66 4.29
CA GLU A 31 6.26 46.26 4.33
C GLU A 31 5.08 45.39 3.88
N LEU A 32 5.31 44.41 3.00
CA LEU A 32 4.24 43.48 2.59
C LEU A 32 3.75 42.69 3.80
N TYR A 33 2.43 42.51 3.87
CA TYR A 33 1.84 41.67 4.91
C TYR A 33 1.89 40.21 4.46
N ASP A 34 2.80 39.45 5.08
CA ASP A 34 2.86 38.00 4.98
C ASP A 34 2.19 37.38 6.20
N ASP A 35 1.01 36.78 6.02
CA ASP A 35 0.30 36.04 7.06
C ASP A 35 0.68 34.55 7.11
N GLY A 36 1.73 34.14 6.38
CA GLY A 36 2.09 32.74 6.17
C GLY A 36 1.09 31.99 5.28
N THR A 37 0.05 32.69 4.79
CA THR A 37 -0.87 32.22 3.76
C THR A 37 -0.73 33.03 2.45
N ASP A 38 0.20 33.99 2.38
CA ASP A 38 0.49 34.79 1.19
C ASP A 38 1.31 33.96 0.18
N GLN A 39 0.63 32.96 -0.40
CA GLN A 39 0.73 32.72 -1.83
C GLN A 39 0.26 34.00 -2.54
N GLY A 40 1.13 35.02 -2.56
CA GLY A 40 0.85 36.28 -3.22
C GLY A 40 0.36 36.02 -4.62
N MET A 41 -0.94 36.26 -4.87
CA MET A 41 -1.56 36.05 -6.18
C MET A 41 -1.05 34.77 -6.88
N GLY A 42 -0.93 33.68 -6.10
CA GLY A 42 -0.56 32.38 -6.63
C GLY A 42 -1.51 32.08 -7.77
N VAL A 43 -0.95 31.82 -8.95
CA VAL A 43 -1.61 31.40 -10.20
C VAL A 43 -3.06 31.05 -9.90
N ILE A 44 -4.03 31.82 -10.44
CA ILE A 44 -5.42 31.39 -10.44
C ILE A 44 -5.41 30.07 -11.21
N GLU A 45 -5.19 28.96 -10.51
CA GLU A 45 -5.37 27.63 -11.03
C GLU A 45 -6.84 27.62 -11.39
N ARG A 46 -7.09 27.71 -12.70
CA ARG A 46 -8.42 27.74 -13.26
C ARG A 46 -9.21 26.64 -12.56
N ALA A 47 -10.25 27.02 -11.83
CA ALA A 47 -11.11 26.05 -11.18
C ALA A 47 -11.55 25.02 -12.24
N PRO A 48 -11.47 23.71 -11.93
CA PRO A 48 -11.82 22.68 -12.90
C PRO A 48 -13.25 22.92 -13.39
N THR A 49 -13.41 22.84 -14.69
CA THR A 49 -14.73 22.92 -15.32
C THR A 49 -15.57 21.71 -14.92
N VAL A 50 -16.90 21.85 -15.00
CA VAL A 50 -17.83 20.74 -14.75
C VAL A 50 -17.51 19.53 -15.64
N ALA A 51 -17.08 19.76 -16.88
CA ALA A 51 -16.67 18.69 -17.80
C ALA A 51 -15.42 17.95 -17.31
N GLU A 52 -14.43 18.67 -16.78
CA GLU A 52 -13.20 18.07 -16.21
C GLU A 52 -13.53 17.28 -14.94
N LEU A 53 -14.43 17.77 -14.09
CA LEU A 53 -14.90 17.04 -12.90
C LEU A 53 -15.65 15.76 -13.28
N GLN A 54 -16.52 15.82 -14.30
CA GLN A 54 -17.27 14.66 -14.76
C GLN A 54 -16.34 13.62 -15.38
N ALA A 55 -15.36 14.03 -16.18
CA ALA A 55 -14.33 13.13 -16.71
C ALA A 55 -13.47 12.51 -15.59
N ALA A 56 -13.14 13.28 -14.55
CA ALA A 56 -12.42 12.74 -13.38
C ALA A 56 -13.26 11.71 -12.62
N HIS A 57 -14.56 11.96 -12.45
CA HIS A 57 -15.49 11.02 -11.83
C HIS A 57 -15.60 9.71 -12.63
N GLU A 58 -15.72 9.78 -13.96
CA GLU A 58 -15.74 8.59 -14.83
C GLU A 58 -14.44 7.78 -14.73
N ARG A 59 -13.28 8.46 -14.67
CA ARG A 59 -11.98 7.80 -14.46
C ARG A 59 -11.89 7.12 -13.10
N LEU A 60 -12.44 7.74 -12.05
CA LEU A 60 -12.49 7.14 -10.71
C LEU A 60 -13.35 5.88 -10.70
N LEU A 61 -14.53 5.90 -11.31
CA LEU A 61 -15.41 4.74 -11.41
C LEU A 61 -14.77 3.61 -12.25
N ALA A 62 -14.06 3.94 -13.32
CA ALA A 62 -13.34 2.94 -14.11
C ALA A 62 -12.23 2.28 -13.28
N ARG A 63 -11.45 3.08 -12.54
CA ARG A 63 -10.39 2.58 -11.67
C ARG A 63 -10.93 1.76 -10.50
N GLU A 64 -12.07 2.12 -9.93
CA GLU A 64 -12.74 1.34 -8.88
C GLU A 64 -13.08 -0.07 -9.38
N ARG A 65 -13.67 -0.18 -10.58
CA ARG A 65 -13.97 -1.48 -11.19
C ARG A 65 -12.71 -2.31 -11.48
N GLU A 66 -11.63 -1.66 -11.91
CA GLU A 66 -10.34 -2.33 -12.10
C GLU A 66 -9.79 -2.88 -10.78
N MET A 67 -9.83 -2.08 -9.71
CA MET A 67 -9.39 -2.50 -8.38
C MET A 67 -10.26 -3.64 -7.82
N ASP A 68 -11.57 -3.61 -8.02
CA ASP A 68 -12.46 -4.71 -7.62
C ASP A 68 -12.12 -6.00 -8.39
N ALA A 69 -11.91 -5.90 -9.70
CA ALA A 69 -11.50 -7.05 -10.52
C ALA A 69 -10.11 -7.60 -10.11
N GLU A 70 -9.18 -6.73 -9.74
CA GLU A 70 -7.88 -7.13 -9.20
C GLU A 70 -8.00 -7.83 -7.84
N ARG A 71 -8.86 -7.30 -6.95
CA ARG A 71 -9.12 -7.94 -5.65
C ARG A 71 -9.69 -9.33 -5.82
N ASP A 72 -10.68 -9.49 -6.70
CA ASP A 72 -11.26 -10.80 -6.99
C ASP A 72 -10.22 -11.78 -7.57
N ARG A 73 -9.31 -11.31 -8.43
CA ARG A 73 -8.20 -12.14 -8.94
C ARG A 73 -7.26 -12.57 -7.83
N LEU A 74 -6.86 -11.65 -6.95
CA LEU A 74 -5.97 -11.95 -5.83
C LEU A 74 -6.60 -12.93 -4.85
N ASP A 75 -7.88 -12.75 -4.51
CA ASP A 75 -8.61 -13.66 -3.63
C ASP A 75 -8.70 -15.08 -4.22
N ASN A 76 -8.97 -15.17 -5.53
CA ASN A 76 -9.00 -16.46 -6.21
C ASN A 76 -7.61 -17.12 -6.26
N GLN A 77 -6.56 -16.33 -6.51
CA GLN A 77 -5.19 -16.84 -6.52
C GLN A 77 -4.74 -17.28 -5.12
N ALA A 78 -5.10 -16.53 -4.07
CA ALA A 78 -4.81 -16.89 -2.69
C ALA A 78 -5.45 -18.24 -2.32
N ARG A 79 -6.73 -18.43 -2.63
CA ARG A 79 -7.43 -19.71 -2.39
C ARG A 79 -6.80 -20.87 -3.17
N ALA A 80 -6.42 -20.64 -4.42
CA ALA A 80 -5.75 -21.67 -5.22
C ALA A 80 -4.39 -22.06 -4.63
N ASN A 81 -3.59 -21.07 -4.23
CA ASN A 81 -2.29 -21.28 -3.61
C ASN A 81 -2.41 -21.99 -2.25
N GLU A 82 -3.39 -21.63 -1.42
CA GLU A 82 -3.65 -22.30 -0.15
C GLU A 82 -4.04 -23.77 -0.37
N ALA A 83 -4.91 -24.05 -1.35
CA ALA A 83 -5.29 -25.41 -1.70
C ALA A 83 -4.11 -26.25 -2.22
N GLU A 84 -3.24 -25.65 -3.04
CA GLU A 84 -2.04 -26.32 -3.54
C GLU A 84 -1.02 -26.56 -2.42
N ALA A 85 -0.81 -25.58 -1.54
CA ALA A 85 0.05 -25.72 -0.37
C ALA A 85 -0.41 -26.85 0.55
N GLN A 86 -1.72 -26.97 0.80
CA GLN A 86 -2.27 -28.07 1.58
C GLN A 86 -2.04 -29.43 0.90
N ARG A 87 -2.27 -29.54 -0.41
CA ARG A 87 -1.99 -30.78 -1.16
C ARG A 87 -0.53 -31.19 -1.06
N LEU A 88 0.39 -30.25 -1.22
CA LEU A 88 1.83 -30.52 -1.09
C LEU A 88 2.21 -30.94 0.34
N ALA A 89 1.58 -30.35 1.35
CA ALA A 89 1.79 -30.74 2.74
C ALA A 89 1.30 -32.19 3.00
N ASP A 90 0.11 -32.52 2.50
CA ASP A 90 -0.47 -33.87 2.64
C ASP A 90 0.37 -34.91 1.89
N GLU A 91 0.85 -34.59 0.68
CA GLU A 91 1.72 -35.46 -0.11
C GLU A 91 3.05 -35.71 0.60
N ARG A 92 3.66 -34.67 1.18
CA ARG A 92 4.90 -34.81 1.96
C ARG A 92 4.69 -35.67 3.19
N ALA A 93 3.61 -35.46 3.94
CA ALA A 93 3.27 -36.27 5.11
C ALA A 93 3.06 -37.74 4.73
N ALA A 94 2.37 -38.01 3.61
CA ALA A 94 2.17 -39.37 3.11
C ALA A 94 3.50 -40.02 2.69
N ALA A 95 4.37 -39.30 1.99
CA ALA A 95 5.68 -39.78 1.58
C ALA A 95 6.59 -40.07 2.78
N GLU A 96 6.59 -39.19 3.79
CA GLU A 96 7.37 -39.38 5.02
C GLU A 96 6.89 -40.61 5.80
N LYS A 97 5.58 -40.78 5.95
CA LYS A 97 5.01 -41.96 6.60
C LYS A 97 5.38 -43.24 5.83
N ALA A 98 5.27 -43.23 4.51
CA ALA A 98 5.64 -44.38 3.69
C ALA A 98 7.14 -44.73 3.81
N ALA A 99 8.01 -43.72 3.86
CA ALA A 99 9.44 -43.91 4.07
C ALA A 99 9.74 -44.49 5.47
N ALA A 100 9.06 -44.00 6.51
CA ALA A 100 9.19 -44.52 7.87
C ALA A 100 8.71 -45.98 7.98
N ASP A 101 7.56 -46.30 7.38
CA ASP A 101 6.99 -47.66 7.36
C ASP A 101 7.95 -48.63 6.65
N LYS A 102 8.53 -48.23 5.51
CA LYS A 102 9.55 -49.02 4.80
C LYS A 102 10.80 -49.24 5.65
N ALA A 103 11.34 -48.18 6.27
CA ALA A 103 12.51 -48.29 7.12
C ALA A 103 12.27 -49.20 8.34
N ALA A 104 11.06 -49.19 8.91
CA ALA A 104 10.68 -50.10 9.98
C ALA A 104 10.60 -51.56 9.49
N ALA A 105 10.01 -51.80 8.32
CA ALA A 105 9.95 -53.13 7.71
C ALA A 105 11.34 -53.69 7.40
N ASP A 106 12.23 -52.88 6.82
CA ASP A 106 13.61 -53.28 6.50
C ASP A 106 14.38 -53.66 7.77
N LYS A 107 14.23 -52.91 8.86
CA LYS A 107 14.83 -53.24 10.17
C LYS A 107 14.27 -54.55 10.75
N ALA A 108 12.96 -54.78 10.64
CA ALA A 108 12.35 -56.01 11.13
C ALA A 108 12.83 -57.23 10.33
N ALA A 109 12.92 -57.11 9.00
CA ALA A 109 13.44 -58.15 8.12
C ALA A 109 14.92 -58.47 8.43
N ALA A 110 15.76 -57.45 8.64
CA ALA A 110 17.15 -57.62 9.02
C ALA A 110 17.31 -58.39 10.34
N LYS A 111 16.54 -58.02 11.38
CA LYS A 111 16.56 -58.73 12.67
C LYS A 111 16.09 -60.18 12.56
N ALA A 112 15.08 -60.45 11.73
CA ALA A 112 14.60 -61.80 11.50
C ALA A 112 15.66 -62.67 10.80
N ALA A 113 16.34 -62.11 9.79
CA ALA A 113 17.43 -62.79 9.09
C ALA A 113 18.62 -63.08 10.02
N GLU A 114 19.00 -62.12 10.86
CA GLU A 114 20.08 -62.28 11.83
C GLU A 114 19.77 -63.37 12.87
N LYS A 115 18.53 -63.39 13.40
CA LYS A 115 18.08 -64.45 14.30
C LYS A 115 18.10 -65.83 13.62
N ALA A 116 17.62 -65.91 12.37
CA ALA A 116 17.63 -67.14 11.61
C ALA A 116 19.05 -67.67 11.44
N ALA A 117 20.01 -66.82 11.06
CA ALA A 117 21.42 -67.21 10.90
C ALA A 117 22.05 -67.68 12.23
N ALA A 118 21.74 -67.03 13.35
CA ALA A 118 22.24 -67.42 14.67
C ALA A 118 21.69 -68.78 15.14
N ASP A 119 20.42 -69.09 14.83
CA ASP A 119 19.80 -70.37 15.17
C ASP A 119 20.38 -71.53 14.33
N THR A 120 20.77 -71.30 13.07
CA THR A 120 21.44 -72.32 12.24
C THR A 120 22.86 -72.61 12.71
N ALA A 121 23.59 -71.62 13.25
CA ALA A 121 24.97 -71.79 13.70
C ALA A 121 25.12 -72.53 15.04
N LYS A 122 24.03 -72.70 15.80
CA LYS A 122 24.01 -73.41 17.09
C LYS A 122 23.56 -74.87 17.00
N LYS A 123 23.20 -75.35 15.80
CA LYS A 123 22.75 -76.72 15.54
C LYS A 123 23.84 -77.55 14.89
#